data_AF-H3ZJ62-F1
#
_entry.id   AF-H3ZJ62-F1
#
_cell.length_a   1.000
_cell.length_b   1.000
_cell.length_c   1.000
_cell.angle_alpha   90.00
_cell.angle_beta   90.00
_cell.angle_gamma   90.00
#
_symmetry.space_group_name_H-M   'P 1'
#
loop_
_entity.id
_entity.type
_entity.pdbx_description
1 polymer ?
#
loop_
_entity_poly.entity_id
_entity_poly.type
_entity_poly.pdbx_seq_one_letter_code
_entity_poly.pdbx_strand_id
1 'polypeptide(L)'
;MTNQDPLMKLVEIVNDQIKQGKSEDEIVGLLISSGLDESKARHIFATVKSSRSSHFSEIIRFVTIVLIVLSSLGFIVFIAIGESQFVAQAKLLALIFFICFVLFGIMAGIKGKAMVYARLVNSGIWLVSSFMLMFAMFLHPGWDSKWFGTGGGWRGQIVSLLGNAIYNIGSTGVACILAALSMLILLLFWAETHRLKTQDYGAI
;
A
#
# COMPACT_ATOMS: atom_id res chain seq x y z
N MET A 1 19.30 2.05 -29.35
CA MET A 1 17.90 2.23 -29.78
C MET A 1 17.12 1.03 -29.27
N THR A 2 16.26 1.23 -28.27
CA THR A 2 15.41 0.17 -27.73
C THR A 2 14.34 -0.19 -28.77
N ASN A 3 14.28 -1.47 -29.17
CA ASN A 3 13.16 -2.04 -29.92
C ASN A 3 11.89 -1.93 -29.05
N GLN A 4 11.24 -0.77 -29.06
CA GLN A 4 9.93 -0.61 -28.45
C GLN A 4 8.91 -1.29 -29.36
N ASP A 5 8.23 -2.30 -28.81
CA ASP A 5 7.16 -3.02 -29.47
C ASP A 5 6.11 -2.02 -30.00
N PRO A 6 5.84 -1.99 -31.31
CA PRO A 6 4.84 -1.10 -31.92
C PRO A 6 3.46 -1.21 -31.26
N LEU A 7 3.10 -2.40 -30.75
CA LEU A 7 1.85 -2.62 -30.02
C LEU A 7 1.84 -1.88 -28.68
N MET A 8 2.98 -1.84 -27.99
CA MET A 8 3.08 -1.17 -26.69
C MET A 8 2.91 0.35 -26.82
N LYS A 9 3.49 0.95 -27.88
CA LYS A 9 3.26 2.37 -28.20
C LYS A 9 1.79 2.65 -28.52
N LEU A 10 1.13 1.74 -29.24
CA LEU A 10 -0.27 1.92 -29.60
C LEU A 10 -1.18 1.86 -28.37
N VAL A 11 -0.89 0.95 -27.44
CA VAL A 11 -1.56 0.87 -26.13
C VAL A 11 -1.32 2.13 -25.29
N GLU A 12 -0.09 2.65 -25.26
CA GLU A 12 0.23 3.92 -24.57
C GLU A 12 -0.56 5.10 -25.13
N ILE A 13 -0.60 5.25 -26.46
CA ILE A 13 -1.34 6.33 -27.13
C ILE A 13 -2.82 6.25 -26.78
N VAL A 14 -3.44 5.08 -26.90
CA VAL A 14 -4.86 4.88 -26.56
C VAL A 14 -5.12 5.19 -25.09
N ASN A 15 -4.24 4.74 -24.18
CA ASN A 15 -4.38 5.00 -22.75
C ASN A 15 -4.25 6.50 -22.41
N ASP A 16 -3.35 7.22 -23.08
CA ASP A 16 -3.20 8.66 -22.89
C ASP A 16 -4.41 9.45 -23.43
N GLN A 17 -5.02 9.03 -24.55
CA GLN A 17 -6.26 9.64 -25.02
C GLN A 17 -7.43 9.40 -24.04
N ILE A 18 -7.52 8.21 -23.44
CA ILE A 18 -8.50 7.91 -22.39
C ILE A 18 -8.27 8.81 -21.16
N LYS A 19 -7.01 9.01 -20.74
CA LYS A 19 -6.68 9.91 -19.60
C LYS A 19 -7.05 11.37 -19.87
N GLN A 20 -6.99 11.81 -21.13
CA GLN A 20 -7.42 13.13 -21.55
C GLN A 20 -8.95 13.30 -21.55
N GLY A 21 -9.71 12.26 -21.20
CA GLY A 21 -11.17 12.31 -21.11
C GLY A 21 -11.88 12.27 -22.46
N LYS A 22 -11.18 11.88 -23.53
CA LYS A 22 -11.78 11.75 -24.86
C LYS A 22 -12.83 10.66 -24.91
N SER A 23 -13.86 10.89 -25.73
CA SER A 23 -14.94 9.93 -25.92
C SER A 23 -14.46 8.69 -26.67
N GLU A 24 -15.17 7.57 -26.48
CA GLU A 24 -14.85 6.29 -27.15
C GLU A 24 -14.81 6.45 -28.68
N ASP A 25 -15.77 7.18 -29.25
CA ASP A 25 -15.83 7.41 -30.69
C ASP A 25 -14.71 8.32 -31.22
N GLU A 26 -14.21 9.26 -30.42
CA GLU A 26 -13.03 10.09 -30.78
C GLU A 26 -11.75 9.24 -30.84
N ILE A 27 -11.57 8.34 -29.89
CA ILE A 27 -10.38 7.49 -29.80
C ILE A 27 -10.40 6.43 -30.90
N VAL A 28 -11.57 5.83 -31.15
CA VAL A 28 -11.79 4.92 -32.28
C VAL A 28 -11.59 5.65 -33.61
N GLY A 29 -12.09 6.88 -33.76
CA GLY A 29 -11.88 7.72 -34.94
C GLY A 29 -10.41 8.05 -35.20
N LEU A 30 -9.61 8.29 -34.14
CA LEU A 30 -8.16 8.49 -34.23
C LEU A 30 -7.40 7.23 -34.67
N LEU A 31 -7.85 6.05 -34.21
CA LEU A 31 -7.27 4.79 -34.64
C LEU A 31 -7.61 4.48 -36.11
N ILE A 32 -8.85 4.79 -36.53
CA ILE A 32 -9.28 4.64 -37.92
C ILE A 32 -8.50 5.57 -38.84
N SER A 33 -8.33 6.85 -38.47
CA SER A 33 -7.56 7.80 -39.26
C SER A 33 -6.07 7.45 -39.34
N SER A 34 -5.57 6.64 -38.40
CA SER A 34 -4.22 6.06 -38.41
C SER A 34 -4.12 4.78 -39.26
N GLY A 35 -5.20 4.37 -39.94
CA GLY A 35 -5.23 3.24 -40.87
C GLY A 35 -5.71 1.92 -40.28
N LEU A 36 -6.27 1.90 -39.07
CA LEU A 36 -6.94 0.71 -38.55
C LEU A 36 -8.37 0.58 -39.07
N ASP A 37 -8.78 -0.66 -39.30
CA ASP A 37 -10.19 -0.99 -39.53
C ASP A 37 -11.03 -0.68 -38.28
N GLU A 38 -12.28 -0.24 -38.47
CA GLU A 38 -13.18 0.13 -37.36
C GLU A 38 -13.35 -1.02 -36.35
N SER A 39 -13.50 -2.26 -36.83
CA SER A 39 -13.64 -3.41 -35.94
C SER A 39 -12.40 -3.61 -35.06
N LYS A 40 -11.21 -3.42 -35.64
CA LYS A 40 -9.92 -3.54 -34.93
C LYS A 40 -9.71 -2.38 -33.97
N ALA A 41 -10.06 -1.16 -34.36
CA ALA A 41 -9.97 0.03 -33.51
C ALA A 41 -10.86 -0.10 -32.26
N ARG A 42 -12.13 -0.52 -32.44
CA ARG A 42 -13.05 -0.80 -31.33
C ARG A 42 -12.54 -1.95 -30.46
N HIS A 43 -12.01 -3.02 -31.05
CA HIS A 43 -11.44 -4.14 -30.30
C HIS A 43 -10.23 -3.71 -29.45
N ILE A 44 -9.32 -2.91 -29.99
CA ILE A 44 -8.16 -2.38 -29.25
C ILE A 44 -8.61 -1.50 -28.11
N PHE A 45 -9.52 -0.56 -28.37
CA PHE A 45 -10.09 0.30 -27.33
C PHE A 45 -10.74 -0.53 -26.21
N ALA A 46 -11.59 -1.50 -26.57
CA ALA A 46 -12.25 -2.38 -25.62
C ALA A 46 -11.24 -3.21 -24.80
N THR A 47 -10.17 -3.69 -25.42
CA THR A 47 -9.10 -4.46 -24.75
C THR A 47 -8.33 -3.59 -23.76
N VAL A 48 -7.98 -2.35 -24.13
CA VAL A 48 -7.29 -1.41 -23.24
C VAL A 48 -8.20 -1.00 -22.07
N LYS A 49 -9.48 -0.71 -22.35
CA LYS A 49 -10.48 -0.34 -21.34
C LYS A 49 -10.77 -1.49 -20.38
N SER A 50 -10.93 -2.72 -20.89
CA SER A 50 -11.18 -3.91 -20.07
C SER A 50 -9.97 -4.31 -19.22
N SER A 51 -8.75 -4.16 -19.75
CA SER A 51 -7.52 -4.37 -18.99
C SER A 51 -7.43 -3.45 -17.78
N ARG A 52 -7.78 -2.16 -17.94
CA ARG A 52 -7.75 -1.17 -16.85
C ARG A 52 -8.84 -1.40 -15.80
N SER A 53 -10.07 -1.69 -16.23
CA SER A 53 -11.17 -1.99 -15.29
C SER A 53 -10.94 -3.30 -14.54
N SER A 54 -10.40 -4.31 -15.23
CA SER A 54 -10.00 -5.59 -14.63
C SER A 54 -8.91 -5.39 -13.58
N HIS A 55 -7.88 -4.59 -13.86
CA HIS A 55 -6.79 -4.34 -12.91
C HIS A 55 -7.25 -3.58 -11.66
N PHE A 56 -8.11 -2.56 -11.80
CA PHE A 56 -8.66 -1.83 -10.64
C PHE A 56 -9.61 -2.72 -9.81
N SER A 57 -10.42 -3.56 -10.47
CA SER A 57 -11.26 -4.54 -9.81
C SER A 57 -10.43 -5.59 -9.06
N GLU A 58 -9.30 -6.05 -9.63
CA GLU A 58 -8.36 -6.94 -8.97
C GLU A 58 -7.77 -6.32 -7.70
N ILE A 59 -7.35 -5.03 -7.74
CA ILE A 59 -6.85 -4.32 -6.57
C ILE A 59 -7.92 -4.23 -5.47
N ILE A 60 -9.14 -3.80 -5.81
CA ILE A 60 -10.22 -3.68 -4.82
C ILE A 60 -10.50 -5.04 -4.18
N ARG A 61 -10.66 -6.10 -5.00
CA ARG A 61 -10.91 -7.44 -4.50
C ARG A 61 -9.80 -7.90 -3.56
N PHE A 62 -8.54 -7.67 -3.93
CA PHE A 62 -7.38 -8.01 -3.10
C PHE A 62 -7.41 -7.27 -1.76
N VAL A 63 -7.58 -5.94 -1.80
CA VAL A 63 -7.65 -5.09 -0.61
C VAL A 63 -8.77 -5.54 0.31
N THR A 64 -9.96 -5.78 -0.22
CA THR A 64 -11.11 -6.25 0.57
C THR A 64 -10.82 -7.60 1.24
N ILE A 65 -10.26 -8.57 0.52
CA ILE A 65 -9.94 -9.89 1.09
C ILE A 65 -8.91 -9.75 2.22
N VAL A 66 -7.83 -9.00 1.99
CA VAL A 66 -6.78 -8.83 3.00
C VAL A 66 -7.31 -8.11 4.24
N LEU A 67 -8.13 -7.07 4.07
CA LEU A 67 -8.75 -6.36 5.19
C LEU A 67 -9.69 -7.26 6.00
N ILE A 68 -10.51 -8.10 5.35
CA ILE A 68 -11.37 -9.08 6.03
C ILE A 68 -10.54 -10.07 6.84
N VAL A 69 -9.46 -10.60 6.25
CA VAL A 69 -8.57 -11.55 6.91
C VAL A 69 -7.89 -10.90 8.12
N LEU A 70 -7.32 -9.71 7.95
CA LEU A 70 -6.64 -8.99 9.05
C LEU A 70 -7.60 -8.59 10.16
N SER A 71 -8.80 -8.12 9.82
CA SER A 71 -9.83 -7.78 10.81
C SER A 71 -10.28 -9.01 11.59
N SER A 72 -10.50 -10.13 10.90
CA SER A 72 -10.89 -11.39 11.54
C SER A 72 -9.80 -11.90 12.47
N LEU A 73 -8.54 -11.91 12.01
CA LEU A 73 -7.40 -12.30 12.83
C LEU A 73 -7.24 -11.39 14.05
N GLY A 74 -7.36 -10.07 13.86
CA GLY A 74 -7.25 -9.10 14.95
C GLY A 74 -8.34 -9.30 15.99
N PHE A 75 -9.56 -9.53 15.55
CA PHE A 75 -10.69 -9.82 16.43
C PHE A 75 -10.52 -11.12 17.21
N ILE A 76 -10.05 -12.20 16.56
CA ILE A 76 -9.76 -13.49 17.22
C ILE A 76 -8.69 -13.31 18.29
N VAL A 77 -7.58 -12.63 17.95
CA VAL A 77 -6.49 -12.37 18.90
C VAL A 77 -7.00 -11.53 20.07
N PHE A 78 -7.76 -10.47 19.81
CA PHE A 78 -8.36 -9.63 20.84
C PHE A 78 -9.22 -10.42 21.82
N ILE A 79 -10.12 -11.29 21.33
CA ILE A 79 -10.94 -12.16 22.20
C ILE A 79 -10.08 -13.14 22.99
N ALA A 80 -9.05 -13.72 22.37
CA ALA A 80 -8.25 -14.78 22.98
C ALA A 80 -7.40 -14.29 24.15
N ILE A 81 -6.80 -13.10 24.05
CA ILE A 81 -5.88 -12.58 25.07
C ILE A 81 -6.49 -11.46 25.93
N GLY A 82 -7.61 -10.89 25.51
CA GLY A 82 -8.27 -9.77 26.16
C GLY A 82 -7.61 -8.41 25.89
N GLU A 83 -8.35 -7.34 26.13
CA GLU A 83 -7.97 -5.95 25.82
C GLU A 83 -6.64 -5.53 26.44
N SER A 84 -6.44 -5.79 27.73
CA SER A 84 -5.26 -5.34 28.47
C SER A 84 -3.96 -5.96 27.94
N GLN A 85 -3.97 -7.26 27.63
CA GLN A 85 -2.81 -7.94 27.05
C GLN A 85 -2.60 -7.54 25.59
N PHE A 86 -3.66 -7.29 24.83
CA PHE A 86 -3.58 -6.82 23.46
C PHE A 86 -2.91 -5.44 23.38
N VAL A 87 -3.37 -4.48 24.19
CA VAL A 87 -2.77 -3.15 24.28
C VAL A 87 -1.32 -3.21 24.77
N ALA A 88 -0.99 -4.14 25.70
CA ALA A 88 0.39 -4.33 26.16
C ALA A 88 1.38 -4.73 25.04
N GLN A 89 0.90 -5.36 23.97
CA GLN A 89 1.75 -5.71 22.82
C GLN A 89 2.09 -4.52 21.91
N ALA A 90 1.44 -3.36 22.08
CA ALA A 90 1.64 -2.20 21.21
C ALA A 90 3.12 -1.78 21.09
N LYS A 91 3.89 -1.86 22.17
CA LYS A 91 5.34 -1.55 22.15
C LYS A 91 6.13 -2.51 21.24
N LEU A 92 5.84 -3.80 21.34
CA LEU A 92 6.48 -4.82 20.51
C LEU A 92 6.07 -4.68 19.04
N LEU A 93 4.78 -4.43 18.79
CA LEU A 93 4.25 -4.19 17.45
C LEU A 93 4.88 -2.96 16.81
N ALA A 94 5.06 -1.87 17.56
CA ALA A 94 5.75 -0.68 17.08
C ALA A 94 7.22 -0.96 16.74
N LEU A 95 7.93 -1.75 17.57
CA LEU A 95 9.30 -2.15 17.27
C LEU A 95 9.39 -2.97 15.97
N ILE A 96 8.50 -3.96 15.80
CA ILE A 96 8.42 -4.77 14.57
C ILE A 96 8.14 -3.87 13.37
N PHE A 97 7.21 -2.93 13.50
CA PHE A 97 6.89 -1.96 12.45
C PHE A 97 8.13 -1.20 11.98
N PHE A 98 8.92 -0.65 12.92
CA PHE A 98 10.14 0.09 12.58
C PHE A 98 11.21 -0.79 11.94
N ILE A 99 11.41 -2.02 12.43
CA ILE A 99 12.35 -2.97 11.84
C ILE A 99 11.95 -3.29 10.39
N CYS A 100 10.68 -3.60 10.17
CA CYS A 100 10.17 -3.89 8.83
C CYS A 100 10.28 -2.69 7.88
N PHE A 101 10.02 -1.47 8.36
CA PHE A 101 10.21 -0.24 7.58
C PHE A 101 11.66 -0.08 7.11
N VAL A 102 12.62 -0.21 8.03
CA VAL A 102 14.06 -0.10 7.71
C VAL A 102 14.48 -1.20 6.74
N LEU A 103 14.09 -2.45 7.01
CA LEU A 103 14.39 -3.58 6.14
C LEU A 103 13.81 -3.39 4.73
N PHE A 104 12.57 -2.91 4.63
CA PHE A 104 11.94 -2.64 3.32
C PHE A 104 12.75 -1.60 2.54
N GLY A 105 13.19 -0.52 3.18
CA GLY A 105 14.04 0.51 2.57
C GLY A 105 15.37 -0.04 2.05
N ILE A 106 16.03 -0.92 2.81
CA ILE A 106 17.27 -1.58 2.38
C ILE A 106 17.00 -2.51 1.18
N MET A 107 15.93 -3.30 1.23
CA MET A 107 15.60 -4.27 0.19
C MET A 107 15.10 -3.64 -1.11
N ALA A 108 14.55 -2.42 -1.07
CA ALA A 108 14.03 -1.72 -2.25
C ALA A 108 15.10 -1.55 -3.35
N GLY A 109 16.34 -1.26 -2.95
CA GLY A 109 17.46 -1.06 -3.87
C GLY A 109 18.03 -2.34 -4.51
N ILE A 110 17.59 -3.53 -4.08
CA ILE A 110 18.20 -4.79 -4.51
C ILE A 110 17.30 -5.50 -5.54
N LYS A 111 17.90 -5.97 -6.64
CA LYS A 111 17.21 -6.69 -7.71
C LYS A 111 17.20 -8.20 -7.45
N GLY A 112 16.25 -8.90 -8.06
CA GLY A 112 16.23 -10.37 -8.13
C GLY A 112 14.99 -11.01 -7.52
N LYS A 113 14.66 -12.21 -8.02
CA LYS A 113 13.44 -12.96 -7.64
C LYS A 113 13.37 -13.25 -6.14
N ALA A 114 14.47 -13.70 -5.54
CA ALA A 114 14.55 -13.96 -4.10
C ALA A 114 14.29 -12.68 -3.28
N MET A 115 14.73 -11.52 -3.77
CA MET A 115 14.52 -10.25 -3.10
C MET A 115 13.07 -9.78 -3.15
N VAL A 116 12.37 -10.00 -4.28
CA VAL A 116 10.92 -9.74 -4.37
C VAL A 116 10.16 -10.59 -3.35
N TYR A 117 10.51 -11.88 -3.18
CA TYR A 117 9.92 -12.71 -2.13
C TYR A 117 10.22 -12.19 -0.72
N ALA A 118 11.46 -11.78 -0.45
CA ALA A 118 11.83 -11.22 0.85
C ALA A 118 11.05 -9.92 1.15
N ARG A 119 10.91 -9.02 0.16
CA ARG A 119 10.10 -7.81 0.27
C ARG A 119 8.62 -8.12 0.48
N LEU A 120 8.09 -9.14 -0.20
CA LEU A 120 6.70 -9.58 -0.02
C LEU A 120 6.46 -10.09 1.41
N VAL A 121 7.33 -10.96 1.93
CA VAL A 121 7.21 -11.48 3.30
C VAL A 121 7.33 -10.34 4.31
N ASN A 122 8.32 -9.46 4.14
CA ASN A 122 8.52 -8.33 5.03
C ASN A 122 7.34 -7.34 5.01
N SER A 123 6.79 -7.02 3.83
CA SER A 123 5.60 -6.16 3.72
C SER A 123 4.36 -6.81 4.33
N GLY A 124 4.22 -8.14 4.26
CA GLY A 124 3.17 -8.87 4.98
C GLY A 124 3.30 -8.73 6.50
N ILE A 125 4.49 -8.96 7.06
CA ILE A 125 4.74 -8.77 8.50
C ILE A 125 4.53 -7.31 8.90
N TRP A 126 5.02 -6.38 8.08
CA TRP A 126 4.86 -4.95 8.29
C TRP A 126 3.39 -4.55 8.34
N LEU A 127 2.58 -5.05 7.39
CA LEU A 127 1.16 -4.79 7.32
C LEU A 127 0.43 -5.32 8.55
N VAL A 128 0.70 -6.56 8.97
CA VAL A 128 0.10 -7.15 10.18
C VAL A 128 0.45 -6.31 11.41
N SER A 129 1.73 -5.95 11.58
CA SER A 129 2.16 -5.16 12.73
C SER A 129 1.51 -3.77 12.76
N SER A 130 1.43 -3.09 11.61
CA SER A 130 0.78 -1.78 11.44
C SER A 130 -0.70 -1.84 11.75
N PHE A 131 -1.39 -2.87 11.24
CA PHE A 131 -2.82 -3.05 11.41
C PHE A 131 -3.18 -3.40 12.87
N MET A 132 -2.42 -4.29 13.51
CA MET A 132 -2.63 -4.62 14.92
C MET A 132 -2.33 -3.44 15.84
N LEU A 133 -1.30 -2.64 15.52
CA LEU A 133 -1.00 -1.41 16.24
C LEU A 133 -2.14 -0.37 16.09
N MET A 134 -2.70 -0.23 14.88
CA MET A 134 -3.89 0.61 14.64
C MET A 134 -5.05 0.17 15.52
N PHE A 135 -5.37 -1.14 15.56
CA PHE A 135 -6.41 -1.70 16.42
C PHE A 135 -6.14 -1.41 17.91
N ALA A 136 -4.90 -1.61 18.36
CA ALA A 136 -4.53 -1.37 19.75
C ALA A 136 -4.68 0.11 20.15
N MET A 137 -4.40 1.04 19.23
CA MET A 137 -4.59 2.47 19.45
C MET A 137 -6.07 2.87 19.47
N PHE A 138 -6.92 2.26 18.64
CA PHE A 138 -8.38 2.48 18.71
C PHE A 138 -8.98 1.99 20.02
N LEU A 139 -8.47 0.89 20.56
CA LEU A 139 -8.95 0.26 21.79
C LEU A 139 -8.35 0.88 23.06
N HIS A 140 -7.37 1.79 22.95
CA HIS A 140 -6.70 2.34 24.13
C HIS A 140 -7.65 3.27 24.91
N PRO A 141 -7.96 3.01 26.19
CA PRO A 141 -9.02 3.68 26.96
C PRO A 141 -8.72 5.14 27.38
N GLY A 142 -7.70 5.77 26.80
CA GLY A 142 -7.18 7.07 27.21
C GLY A 142 -5.69 7.03 27.47
N TRP A 143 -4.96 8.03 27.00
CA TRP A 143 -3.52 8.14 27.21
C TRP A 143 -3.26 8.81 28.56
N ASP A 144 -2.97 8.01 29.59
CA ASP A 144 -2.57 8.57 30.89
C ASP A 144 -1.17 9.18 30.77
N SER A 145 -1.11 10.51 30.68
CA SER A 145 0.13 11.27 30.66
C SER A 145 0.79 11.25 32.04
N LYS A 146 1.88 10.50 32.15
CA LYS A 146 2.88 10.80 33.19
C LYS A 146 4.29 11.02 32.68
N TRP A 147 4.60 10.75 31.41
CA TRP A 147 6.00 10.71 30.98
C TRP A 147 6.22 11.17 29.54
N PHE A 148 6.28 12.49 29.33
CA PHE A 148 7.03 13.09 28.22
C PHE A 148 7.74 14.36 28.72
N GLY A 149 8.73 14.18 29.60
CA GLY A 149 9.55 15.29 30.06
C GLY A 149 10.63 14.85 31.02
N THR A 150 11.87 14.80 30.55
CA THR A 150 13.12 15.27 31.23
C THR A 150 14.35 14.67 30.53
N GLY A 151 14.68 15.21 29.36
CA GLY A 151 15.99 15.01 28.73
C GLY A 151 16.50 16.35 28.22
N GLY A 152 17.40 17.01 28.97
CA GLY A 152 17.82 18.41 28.78
C GLY A 152 18.74 18.70 27.59
N GLY A 153 18.48 18.11 26.41
CA GLY A 153 19.24 18.37 25.19
C GLY A 153 18.36 18.55 23.95
N TRP A 154 18.93 19.03 22.85
CA TRP A 154 18.21 19.27 21.58
C TRP A 154 17.49 18.01 21.04
N ARG A 155 18.05 16.82 21.27
CA ARG A 155 17.40 15.53 20.98
C ARG A 155 16.15 15.30 21.83
N GLY A 156 16.22 15.67 23.11
CA GLY A 156 15.07 15.62 24.02
C GLY A 156 14.00 16.64 23.66
N GLN A 157 14.39 17.81 23.12
CA GLN A 157 13.45 18.79 22.59
C GLN A 157 12.70 18.27 21.35
N ILE A 158 13.39 17.65 20.39
CA ILE A 158 12.74 17.04 19.20
C ILE A 158 11.82 15.90 19.61
N VAL A 159 12.27 15.02 20.51
CA VAL A 159 11.46 13.90 21.03
C VAL A 159 10.27 14.44 21.82
N SER A 160 10.42 15.54 22.58
CA SER A 160 9.29 16.18 23.26
C SER A 160 8.32 16.86 22.30
N LEU A 161 8.79 17.42 21.19
CA LEU A 161 7.95 18.07 20.18
C LEU A 161 7.11 17.04 19.43
N LEU A 162 7.75 15.96 18.97
CA LEU A 162 7.07 14.83 18.32
C LEU A 162 6.14 14.12 19.31
N GLY A 163 6.60 13.88 20.54
CA GLY A 163 5.80 13.29 21.61
C GLY A 163 4.57 14.12 21.95
N ASN A 164 4.71 15.44 22.09
CA ASN A 164 3.60 16.35 22.35
C ASN A 164 2.65 16.48 21.15
N ALA A 165 3.15 16.48 19.92
CA ALA A 165 2.30 16.48 18.73
C ALA A 165 1.45 15.21 18.65
N ILE A 166 2.09 14.05 18.85
CA ILE A 166 1.43 12.74 18.89
C ILE A 166 0.41 12.67 20.04
N TYR A 167 0.75 13.23 21.21
CA TYR A 167 -0.14 13.34 22.36
C TYR A 167 -1.36 14.22 22.09
N ASN A 168 -1.17 15.40 21.50
CA ASN A 168 -2.27 16.32 21.16
C ASN A 168 -3.21 15.76 20.09
N ILE A 169 -2.73 14.87 19.23
CA ILE A 169 -3.53 14.15 18.24
C ILE A 169 -4.41 13.07 18.90
N GLY A 170 -3.96 12.52 20.04
CA GLY A 170 -4.65 11.48 20.79
C GLY A 170 -4.60 10.10 20.12
N SER A 171 -5.08 9.09 20.85
CA SER A 171 -5.09 7.69 20.42
C SER A 171 -5.79 7.47 19.08
N THR A 172 -6.97 8.07 18.91
CA THR A 172 -7.78 7.97 17.69
C THR A 172 -7.08 8.60 16.49
N GLY A 173 -6.46 9.77 16.65
CA GLY A 173 -5.77 10.41 15.54
C GLY A 173 -4.51 9.65 15.12
N VAL A 174 -3.79 9.04 16.07
CA VAL A 174 -2.66 8.14 15.77
C VAL A 174 -3.15 6.88 15.08
N ALA A 175 -4.29 6.33 15.49
CA ALA A 175 -4.91 5.21 14.81
C ALA A 175 -5.27 5.54 13.35
N CYS A 176 -5.79 6.74 13.07
CA CYS A 176 -6.03 7.20 11.69
C CYS A 176 -4.74 7.30 10.86
N ILE A 177 -3.64 7.79 11.43
CA ILE A 177 -2.33 7.82 10.76
C ILE A 177 -1.87 6.40 10.44
N LEU A 178 -1.98 5.49 11.41
CA LEU A 178 -1.64 4.08 11.22
C LEU A 178 -2.56 3.39 10.21
N ALA A 179 -3.83 3.79 10.11
CA ALA A 179 -4.74 3.30 9.07
C ALA A 179 -4.26 3.71 7.67
N ALA A 180 -3.89 4.98 7.49
CA ALA A 180 -3.33 5.48 6.24
C ALA A 180 -2.01 4.76 5.87
N LEU A 181 -1.12 4.58 6.85
CA LEU A 181 0.13 3.83 6.66
C LEU A 181 -0.14 2.36 6.31
N SER A 182 -1.09 1.71 6.99
CA SER A 182 -1.48 0.33 6.69
C SER A 182 -2.02 0.18 5.26
N MET A 183 -2.79 1.17 4.78
CA MET A 183 -3.24 1.20 3.38
C MET A 183 -2.10 1.36 2.39
N LEU A 184 -1.11 2.21 2.69
CA LEU A 184 0.09 2.35 1.86
C LEU A 184 0.90 1.04 1.83
N ILE A 185 1.10 0.39 2.97
CA ILE A 185 1.81 -0.89 3.05
C ILE A 185 1.04 -1.99 2.31
N LEU A 186 -0.30 -1.99 2.38
CA LEU A 186 -1.14 -2.92 1.64
C LEU A 186 -1.00 -2.76 0.13
N LEU A 187 -0.90 -1.53 -0.36
CA LEU A 187 -0.62 -1.25 -1.77
C LEU A 187 0.78 -1.71 -2.19
N LEU A 188 1.79 -1.54 -1.31
CA LEU A 188 3.14 -2.07 -1.55
C LEU A 188 3.14 -3.61 -1.57
N PHE A 189 2.40 -4.25 -0.66
CA PHE A 189 2.23 -5.69 -0.63
C PHE A 189 1.56 -6.20 -1.92
N TRP A 190 0.50 -5.53 -2.36
CA TRP A 190 -0.13 -5.80 -3.65
C TRP A 190 0.86 -5.63 -4.82
N ALA A 191 1.64 -4.54 -4.84
CA ALA A 191 2.62 -4.30 -5.89
C ALA A 191 3.65 -5.43 -5.99
N GLU A 192 4.19 -5.91 -4.86
CA GLU A 192 5.13 -7.05 -4.87
C GLU A 192 4.45 -8.36 -5.32
N THR A 193 3.19 -8.62 -4.96
CA THR A 193 2.46 -9.79 -5.50
C THR A 193 2.28 -9.70 -7.02
N HIS A 194 1.97 -8.50 -7.53
CA HIS A 194 1.81 -8.27 -8.96
C HIS A 194 3.14 -8.48 -9.71
N ARG A 195 4.25 -8.00 -9.15
CA ARG A 195 5.60 -8.20 -9.71
C ARG A 195 6.00 -9.67 -9.82
N LEU A 196 5.61 -10.50 -8.85
CA LEU A 196 5.81 -11.94 -8.96
C LEU A 196 4.98 -12.55 -10.10
N LYS A 197 3.74 -12.08 -10.29
CA LYS A 197 2.84 -12.53 -11.38
C LYS A 197 3.37 -12.11 -12.76
N THR A 198 3.96 -10.91 -12.87
CA THR A 198 4.50 -10.37 -14.14
C THR A 198 5.98 -10.69 -14.37
N GLN A 199 6.63 -11.39 -13.44
CA GLN A 199 8.06 -11.72 -13.49
C GLN A 199 8.99 -10.49 -13.56
N ASP A 200 8.56 -9.35 -13.01
CA ASP A 200 9.38 -8.14 -12.88
C ASP A 200 10.17 -8.17 -11.56
N TYR A 201 11.48 -8.41 -11.67
CA TYR A 201 12.39 -8.52 -10.54
C TYR A 201 13.34 -7.32 -10.37
N GLY A 202 12.95 -6.14 -10.89
CA GLY A 202 13.70 -4.91 -10.74
C GLY A 202 13.85 -4.39 -9.29
N ALA A 203 14.56 -3.28 -9.15
CA ALA A 203 14.60 -2.49 -7.92
C ALA A 203 13.35 -1.57 -7.86
N ILE A 204 13.11 -0.94 -6.71
CA ILE A 204 12.03 0.04 -6.47
C ILE A 204 12.67 1.36 -6.06
#